data_AF-A0A521FJT5-F1
#
_entry.id   AF-A0A521FJT5-F1
#
_cell.length_a   1.000
_cell.length_b   1.000
_cell.length_c   1.000
_cell.angle_alpha   90.00
_cell.angle_beta   90.00
_cell.angle_gamma   90.00
#
_symmetry.space_group_name_H-M   'P 1'
#
loop_
_entity.id
_entity.type
_entity.pdbx_description
1 polymer ?
#
loop_
_entity_poly.entity_id
_entity_poly.type
_entity_poly.pdbx_seq_one_letter_code
_entity_poly.pdbx_strand_id
1 'polypeptide(L)'
;MIINTGIKVLSSLIILTCFSIKNKRLENRSESLFQKQSDTTISKELEEYIKEERKYLDSQCIAEKARADADIKKGKLVYFHYFGMVKSYRSNDEMDVLLKQNNIEAGTALYYCTVPLELQNCYEGVMSKEIKRKFGPKFIDSLRHIADLQYIKKNIDKIYDFEECDTISRYPGSKSYRSFFKDYKKNFWKNIKYPDEFEYRKDKDFYSSISAKFTLHKDGRVSDIDIDLTFQNKKNYKYSSYFINETKNFIKKTKWVPAKTVGITVNSRVPLTLFFK
;
A
#
# COMPACT_ATOMS: atom_id res chain seq x y z
N MET A 1 -11.68 31.28 61.54
CA MET A 1 -10.39 31.00 60.88
C MET A 1 -10.69 30.81 59.39
N ILE A 2 -10.68 31.79 58.50
CA ILE A 2 -9.72 32.86 58.14
C ILE A 2 -8.29 32.36 57.92
N ILE A 3 -7.75 32.80 56.75
CA ILE A 3 -6.42 32.69 56.12
C ILE A 3 -6.47 31.63 54.99
N ASN A 4 -6.55 31.92 53.68
CA ASN A 4 -6.19 33.06 52.81
C ASN A 4 -4.73 33.52 52.88
N THR A 5 -3.89 32.96 52.01
CA THR A 5 -2.72 33.63 51.43
C THR A 5 -2.54 33.17 49.98
N GLY A 6 -2.85 34.06 49.04
CA GLY A 6 -2.27 34.03 47.71
C GLY A 6 -0.98 34.85 47.66
N ILE A 7 -0.17 34.63 46.62
CA ILE A 7 0.82 35.53 45.96
C ILE A 7 1.18 34.81 44.64
N LYS A 8 0.67 35.24 43.47
CA LYS A 8 1.19 36.26 42.51
C LYS A 8 2.62 35.97 42.00
N VAL A 9 2.73 35.42 40.79
CA VAL A 9 3.04 36.07 39.49
C VAL A 9 4.53 36.40 39.28
N LEU A 10 5.13 35.73 38.29
CA LEU A 10 6.10 36.29 37.33
C LEU A 10 6.05 35.38 36.08
N SER A 11 5.41 35.77 34.98
CA SER A 11 5.92 36.71 33.96
C SER A 11 7.29 36.31 33.41
N SER A 12 7.31 35.55 32.32
CA SER A 12 8.35 35.66 31.29
C SER A 12 7.78 35.22 29.94
N LEU A 13 7.36 36.23 29.18
CA LEU A 13 7.28 36.21 27.73
C LEU A 13 8.65 35.79 27.17
N ILE A 14 8.69 34.76 26.33
CA ILE A 14 9.76 34.57 25.36
C ILE A 14 9.08 34.58 23.98
N ILE A 15 9.12 35.75 23.35
CA ILE A 15 8.94 35.94 21.91
C ILE A 15 10.35 36.12 21.33
N LEU A 16 10.51 35.73 20.06
CA LEU A 16 11.71 35.77 19.19
C LEU A 16 12.54 34.47 19.26
N THR A 17 12.82 33.75 18.18
CA THR A 17 12.68 34.00 16.73
C THR A 17 12.64 32.67 15.97
N CYS A 18 11.88 32.63 14.86
CA CYS A 18 12.05 31.61 13.83
C CYS A 18 13.42 31.77 13.17
N PHE A 19 14.42 31.02 13.63
CA PHE A 19 15.61 30.78 12.84
C PHE A 19 15.28 29.80 11.71
N SER A 20 15.12 30.35 10.51
CA SER A 20 15.15 29.61 9.27
C SER A 20 16.59 29.14 9.02
N ILE A 21 16.97 28.01 9.60
CA ILE A 21 18.23 27.34 9.27
C ILE A 21 18.01 26.55 7.98
N LYS A 22 18.46 27.14 6.88
CA LYS A 22 18.76 26.45 5.62
C LYS A 22 19.81 25.37 5.88
N ASN A 23 19.37 24.17 6.24
CA ASN A 23 20.23 23.00 6.11
C ASN A 23 20.24 22.56 4.64
N LYS A 24 21.31 22.96 3.94
CA LYS A 24 21.75 22.38 2.66
C LYS A 24 21.85 20.86 2.84
N ARG A 25 20.84 20.15 2.39
CA ARG A 25 20.94 18.72 2.15
C ARG A 25 21.82 18.56 0.90
N LEU A 26 23.02 18.02 1.08
CA LEU A 26 23.83 17.51 -0.02
C LEU A 26 23.02 16.41 -0.72
N GLU A 27 22.45 16.76 -1.86
CA GLU A 27 21.98 15.83 -2.86
C GLU A 27 23.21 15.24 -3.56
N ASN A 28 23.66 14.06 -3.13
CA ASN A 28 24.37 13.20 -4.06
C ASN A 28 23.31 12.59 -4.98
N ARG A 29 23.10 13.24 -6.13
CA ARG A 29 22.42 12.66 -7.28
C ARG A 29 23.15 11.37 -7.66
N SER A 30 22.53 10.23 -7.41
CA SER A 30 22.79 9.04 -8.22
C SER A 30 22.20 9.34 -9.59
N GLU A 31 23.04 9.60 -10.58
CA GLU A 31 22.62 9.66 -11.97
C GLU A 31 21.98 8.31 -12.33
N SER A 32 20.65 8.28 -12.35
CA SER A 32 19.93 7.16 -12.93
C SER A 32 20.19 7.18 -14.44
N LEU A 33 20.66 6.06 -14.96
CA LEU A 33 20.87 5.71 -16.37
C LEU A 33 19.64 5.86 -17.30
N PHE A 34 18.53 6.45 -16.81
CA PHE A 34 17.30 6.72 -17.58
C PHE A 34 17.03 8.19 -17.86
N GLN A 35 17.90 9.12 -17.44
CA GLN A 35 17.74 10.53 -17.77
C GLN A 35 18.62 10.94 -18.95
N LYS A 36 18.55 10.18 -20.04
CA LYS A 36 18.81 10.75 -21.35
C LYS A 36 17.57 11.57 -21.68
N GLN A 37 17.63 12.84 -21.34
CA GLN A 37 16.68 13.87 -21.75
C GLN A 37 16.52 13.74 -23.27
N SER A 38 15.42 13.13 -23.70
CA SER A 38 15.03 13.20 -25.09
C SER A 38 14.54 14.63 -25.29
N ASP A 39 15.42 15.48 -25.79
CA ASP A 39 15.02 16.73 -26.44
C ASP A 39 14.24 16.34 -27.72
N THR A 40 13.03 15.85 -27.53
CA THR A 40 12.09 15.62 -28.63
C THR A 40 11.34 16.93 -28.78
N THR A 41 11.82 17.79 -29.67
CA THR A 41 10.97 18.84 -30.25
C THR A 41 9.74 18.12 -30.79
N ILE A 42 8.59 18.32 -30.13
CA ILE A 42 7.32 17.75 -30.57
C ILE A 42 7.13 18.23 -32.02
N SER A 43 7.00 17.30 -32.97
CA SER A 43 6.78 17.69 -34.36
C SER A 43 5.46 18.45 -34.44
N LYS A 44 5.36 19.45 -35.33
CA LYS A 44 4.09 20.16 -35.57
C LYS A 44 2.93 19.21 -35.87
N GLU A 45 3.22 18.10 -36.53
CA GLU A 45 2.28 17.01 -36.80
C GLU A 45 1.76 16.35 -35.51
N LEU A 46 2.63 16.11 -34.52
CA LEU A 46 2.23 15.56 -33.22
C LEU A 46 1.42 16.59 -32.40
N GLU A 47 1.75 17.89 -32.49
CA GLU A 47 0.95 18.94 -31.85
C GLU A 47 -0.47 19.02 -32.44
N GLU A 48 -0.61 18.96 -33.76
CA GLU A 48 -1.90 18.93 -34.44
C GLU A 48 -2.71 17.67 -34.09
N TYR A 49 -2.05 16.50 -34.06
CA TYR A 49 -2.67 15.25 -33.62
C TYR A 49 -3.23 15.35 -32.20
N ILE A 50 -2.42 15.83 -31.23
CA ILE A 50 -2.84 16.00 -29.84
C ILE A 50 -4.02 16.97 -29.72
N LYS A 51 -4.04 18.02 -30.54
CA LYS A 51 -5.12 19.01 -30.56
C LYS A 51 -6.44 18.41 -31.06
N GLU A 52 -6.41 17.66 -32.15
CA GLU A 52 -7.61 17.00 -32.67
C GLU A 52 -8.09 15.88 -31.74
N GLU A 53 -7.17 15.11 -31.14
CA GLU A 53 -7.49 14.10 -30.13
C GLU A 53 -8.18 14.73 -28.92
N ARG A 54 -7.66 15.85 -28.40
CA ARG A 54 -8.28 16.59 -27.30
C ARG A 54 -9.69 17.06 -27.66
N LYS A 55 -9.88 17.62 -28.85
CA LYS A 55 -11.20 18.08 -29.33
C LYS A 55 -12.21 16.93 -29.42
N TYR A 56 -11.77 15.77 -29.90
CA TYR A 56 -12.58 14.57 -29.92
C TYR A 56 -12.98 14.13 -28.50
N LEU A 57 -12.02 14.07 -27.57
CA LEU A 57 -12.26 13.70 -26.17
C LEU A 57 -13.21 14.69 -25.48
N ASP A 58 -13.06 15.99 -25.71
CA ASP A 58 -13.97 17.02 -25.21
C ASP A 58 -15.41 16.78 -25.69
N SER A 59 -15.58 16.50 -26.99
CA SER A 59 -16.89 16.21 -27.58
C SER A 59 -17.52 14.95 -27.00
N GLN A 60 -16.74 13.87 -26.83
CA GLN A 60 -17.20 12.65 -26.18
C GLN A 60 -17.63 12.93 -24.73
N CYS A 61 -16.83 13.67 -23.97
CA CYS A 61 -17.12 14.02 -22.59
C CYS A 61 -18.43 14.83 -22.46
N ILE A 62 -18.72 15.75 -23.39
CA ILE A 62 -19.98 16.49 -23.42
C ILE A 62 -21.16 15.55 -23.63
N ALA A 63 -21.06 14.65 -24.61
CA ALA A 63 -22.12 13.67 -24.90
C ALA A 63 -22.36 12.72 -23.72
N GLU A 64 -21.28 12.27 -23.07
CA GLU A 64 -21.34 11.42 -21.88
C GLU A 64 -22.03 12.11 -20.70
N LYS A 65 -21.72 13.39 -20.44
CA LYS A 65 -22.39 14.17 -19.39
C LYS A 65 -23.90 14.32 -19.69
N ALA A 66 -24.26 14.65 -20.93
CA ALA A 66 -25.65 14.77 -21.33
C ALA A 66 -26.42 13.44 -21.17
N ARG A 67 -25.79 12.32 -21.51
CA ARG A 67 -26.33 10.97 -21.29
C ARG A 67 -26.52 10.68 -19.80
N ALA A 68 -25.54 11.03 -18.96
CA ALA A 68 -25.65 10.84 -17.51
C ALA A 68 -26.82 11.63 -16.92
N ASP A 69 -26.97 12.90 -17.32
CA ASP A 69 -28.08 13.75 -16.88
C ASP A 69 -29.43 13.19 -17.32
N ALA A 70 -29.52 12.63 -18.52
CA ALA A 70 -30.75 12.00 -19.01
C ALA A 70 -31.11 10.73 -18.21
N ASP A 71 -30.13 9.91 -17.85
CA ASP A 71 -30.34 8.72 -17.03
C ASP A 71 -30.72 9.09 -15.59
N ILE A 72 -30.08 10.11 -15.01
CA ILE A 72 -30.43 10.63 -13.67
C ILE A 72 -31.88 11.13 -13.64
N LYS A 73 -32.33 11.86 -14.69
CA LYS A 73 -33.73 12.32 -14.81
C LYS A 73 -34.74 11.16 -14.87
N LYS A 74 -34.32 9.98 -15.35
CA LYS A 74 -35.13 8.75 -15.35
C LYS A 74 -35.04 7.96 -14.04
N GLY A 75 -34.31 8.49 -13.04
CA GLY A 75 -34.12 7.84 -11.74
C GLY A 75 -33.04 6.76 -11.73
N LYS A 76 -32.27 6.61 -12.82
CA LYS A 76 -31.19 5.62 -12.90
C LYS A 76 -29.91 6.16 -12.29
N LEU A 77 -29.31 5.37 -11.40
CA LEU A 77 -28.01 5.64 -10.79
C LEU A 77 -27.10 4.46 -11.02
N VAL A 78 -25.85 4.74 -11.40
CA VAL A 78 -24.85 3.70 -11.67
C VAL A 78 -23.57 4.02 -10.91
N TYR A 79 -23.09 3.09 -10.10
CA TYR A 79 -21.77 3.14 -9.49
C TYR A 79 -20.79 2.32 -10.34
N PHE A 80 -19.57 2.82 -10.49
CA PHE A 80 -18.56 2.19 -11.33
C PHE A 80 -17.39 1.66 -10.51
N HIS A 81 -17.09 0.38 -10.68
CA HIS A 81 -15.81 -0.19 -10.29
C HIS A 81 -14.76 0.17 -11.34
N TYR A 82 -13.69 0.82 -10.90
CA TYR A 82 -12.60 1.20 -11.80
C TYR A 82 -11.54 0.09 -11.89
N PHE A 83 -11.03 -0.16 -13.09
CA PHE A 83 -9.93 -1.09 -13.35
C PHE A 83 -8.79 -0.38 -14.07
N GLY A 84 -7.58 -0.97 -14.03
CA GLY A 84 -6.35 -0.38 -14.56
C GLY A 84 -5.41 0.06 -13.43
N MET A 85 -4.77 1.22 -13.55
CA MET A 85 -3.85 1.76 -12.54
C MET A 85 -4.57 2.41 -11.35
N VAL A 86 -5.53 1.70 -10.77
CA VAL A 86 -6.37 2.16 -9.67
C VAL A 86 -6.48 1.08 -8.60
N LYS A 87 -7.00 1.45 -7.43
CA LYS A 87 -7.26 0.49 -6.36
C LYS A 87 -8.34 -0.50 -6.79
N SER A 88 -7.95 -1.77 -6.92
CA SER A 88 -8.90 -2.87 -7.06
C SER A 88 -9.43 -3.30 -5.69
N TYR A 89 -10.69 -3.74 -5.65
CA TYR A 89 -11.34 -4.21 -4.44
C TYR A 89 -11.85 -5.63 -4.65
N ARG A 90 -11.38 -6.54 -3.81
CA ARG A 90 -11.82 -7.96 -3.82
C ARG A 90 -13.26 -8.18 -3.38
N SER A 91 -13.85 -7.17 -2.74
CA SER A 91 -15.23 -7.17 -2.20
C SER A 91 -16.25 -6.61 -3.19
N ASN A 92 -15.96 -6.61 -4.49
CA ASN A 92 -16.86 -6.04 -5.50
C ASN A 92 -18.19 -6.79 -5.56
N ASP A 93 -18.18 -8.12 -5.46
CA ASP A 93 -19.41 -8.93 -5.45
C ASP A 93 -20.31 -8.56 -4.26
N GLU A 94 -19.73 -8.42 -3.06
CA GLU A 94 -20.48 -7.97 -1.88
C GLU A 94 -20.96 -6.52 -2.03
N MET A 95 -20.16 -5.65 -2.65
CA MET A 95 -20.53 -4.25 -2.92
C MET A 95 -21.71 -4.15 -3.89
N ASP A 96 -21.77 -4.98 -4.93
CA ASP A 96 -22.85 -4.97 -5.92
C ASP A 96 -24.20 -5.32 -5.29
N VAL A 97 -24.20 -6.27 -4.35
CA VAL A 97 -25.39 -6.62 -3.57
C VAL A 97 -25.87 -5.42 -2.75
N LEU A 98 -24.96 -4.71 -2.07
CA LEU A 98 -25.28 -3.52 -1.27
C LEU A 98 -25.76 -2.35 -2.13
N LEU A 99 -25.18 -2.13 -3.30
CA LEU A 99 -25.60 -1.09 -4.25
C LEU A 99 -27.02 -1.35 -4.76
N LYS A 100 -27.31 -2.60 -5.14
CA LYS A 100 -28.64 -3.01 -5.61
C LYS A 100 -29.72 -2.78 -4.57
N GLN A 101 -29.45 -3.03 -3.29
CA GLN A 101 -30.38 -2.74 -2.19
C GLN A 101 -30.75 -1.25 -2.08
N ASN A 102 -29.91 -0.36 -2.62
CA ASN A 102 -30.11 1.08 -2.63
C ASN A 102 -30.55 1.61 -4.01
N ASN A 103 -30.99 0.72 -4.91
CA ASN A 103 -31.38 1.03 -6.30
C ASN A 103 -30.27 1.75 -7.08
N ILE A 104 -29.02 1.29 -6.89
CA ILE A 104 -27.87 1.74 -7.66
C ILE A 104 -27.36 0.54 -8.46
N GLU A 105 -27.27 0.68 -9.77
CA GLU A 105 -26.68 -0.34 -10.66
C GLU A 105 -25.15 -0.34 -10.51
N ALA A 106 -24.55 -1.50 -10.68
CA ALA A 106 -23.10 -1.63 -10.77
C ALA A 106 -22.66 -1.65 -12.23
N GLY A 107 -21.61 -0.88 -12.53
CA GLY A 107 -20.93 -0.85 -13.82
C GLY A 107 -19.42 -0.93 -13.64
N THR A 108 -18.71 -0.95 -14.76
CA THR A 108 -17.24 -1.01 -14.78
C THR A 108 -16.69 0.09 -15.68
N ALA A 109 -15.61 0.73 -15.25
CA ALA A 109 -14.90 1.73 -16.05
C ALA A 109 -13.39 1.42 -16.05
N LEU A 110 -12.72 1.70 -17.16
CA LEU A 110 -11.26 1.57 -17.25
C LEU A 110 -10.62 2.92 -16.97
N TYR A 111 -9.47 2.92 -16.31
CA TYR A 111 -8.63 4.10 -16.13
C TYR A 111 -7.45 4.06 -17.14
N TYR A 112 -7.27 5.11 -17.94
CA TYR A 112 -6.27 5.15 -19.02
C TYR A 112 -5.13 6.11 -18.64
N CYS A 113 -3.90 5.77 -19.04
CA CYS A 113 -2.72 6.59 -18.73
C CYS A 113 -2.49 7.71 -19.75
N THR A 114 -3.04 7.56 -20.95
CA THR A 114 -2.82 8.44 -22.11
C THR A 114 -3.91 9.49 -22.25
N VAL A 115 -5.01 9.36 -21.52
CA VAL A 115 -6.14 10.29 -21.57
C VAL A 115 -6.03 11.30 -20.42
N PRO A 116 -6.16 12.61 -20.66
CA PRO A 116 -6.22 13.60 -19.58
C PRO A 116 -7.32 13.27 -18.58
N LEU A 117 -7.00 13.32 -17.29
CA LEU A 117 -7.92 12.92 -16.21
C LEU A 117 -9.26 13.67 -16.25
N GLU A 118 -9.26 14.95 -16.65
CA GLU A 118 -10.46 15.78 -16.73
C GLU A 118 -11.40 15.42 -17.88
N LEU A 119 -10.90 14.68 -18.87
CA LEU A 119 -11.63 14.24 -20.07
C LEU A 119 -11.98 12.76 -20.05
N GLN A 120 -11.59 12.05 -18.99
CA GLN A 120 -11.85 10.63 -18.86
C GLN A 120 -13.06 10.37 -17.95
N ASN A 121 -13.84 9.33 -18.29
CA ASN A 121 -14.92 8.80 -17.46
C ASN A 121 -15.93 9.89 -17.07
N CYS A 122 -16.33 10.71 -18.04
CA CYS A 122 -17.15 11.90 -17.78
C CYS A 122 -18.57 11.53 -17.34
N TYR A 123 -19.11 10.43 -17.89
CA TYR A 123 -20.39 9.87 -17.46
C TYR A 123 -20.34 9.42 -15.98
N GLU A 124 -19.31 8.64 -15.64
CA GLU A 124 -19.08 8.09 -14.31
C GLU A 124 -18.85 9.19 -13.27
N GLY A 125 -18.15 10.25 -13.67
CA GLY A 125 -17.95 11.44 -12.84
C GLY A 125 -19.25 12.15 -12.49
N VAL A 126 -20.20 12.25 -13.42
CA VAL A 126 -21.54 12.82 -13.15
C VAL A 126 -22.36 11.90 -12.26
N MET A 127 -22.40 10.60 -12.56
CA MET A 127 -23.13 9.61 -11.73
C MET A 127 -22.61 9.56 -10.29
N SER A 128 -21.30 9.57 -10.10
CA SER A 128 -20.67 9.60 -8.77
C SER A 128 -21.06 10.85 -7.96
N LYS A 129 -21.10 12.02 -8.62
CA LYS A 129 -21.56 13.27 -7.99
C LYS A 129 -23.03 13.19 -7.58
N GLU A 130 -23.87 12.62 -8.42
CA GLU A 130 -25.30 12.48 -8.12
C GLU A 130 -25.56 11.50 -6.96
N ILE A 131 -24.87 10.35 -6.93
CA ILE A 131 -24.93 9.42 -5.80
C ILE A 131 -24.51 10.13 -4.51
N LYS A 132 -23.40 10.87 -4.54
CA LYS A 132 -22.93 11.66 -3.39
C LYS A 132 -23.92 12.75 -2.98
N ARG A 133 -24.59 13.40 -3.92
CA ARG A 133 -25.63 14.41 -3.64
C ARG A 133 -26.84 13.77 -2.95
N LYS A 134 -27.29 12.60 -3.43
CA LYS A 134 -28.49 11.92 -2.94
C LYS A 134 -28.30 11.23 -1.59
N PHE A 135 -27.17 10.57 -1.38
CA PHE A 135 -26.91 9.73 -0.19
C PHE A 135 -25.87 10.30 0.78
N GLY A 136 -25.15 11.35 0.35
CA GLY A 136 -24.11 11.99 1.15
C GLY A 136 -22.68 11.51 0.82
N PRO A 137 -21.66 12.29 1.23
CA PRO A 137 -20.26 12.08 0.87
C PRO A 137 -19.65 10.75 1.33
N LYS A 138 -20.15 10.15 2.41
CA LYS A 138 -19.57 8.96 3.05
C LYS A 138 -20.32 7.67 2.71
N PHE A 139 -21.38 7.75 1.89
CA PHE A 139 -22.26 6.62 1.65
C PHE A 139 -21.54 5.45 0.99
N ILE A 140 -20.85 5.69 -0.14
CA ILE A 140 -20.07 4.67 -0.85
C ILE A 140 -18.94 4.11 0.02
N ASP A 141 -18.23 4.96 0.77
CA ASP A 141 -17.18 4.50 1.68
C ASP A 141 -17.73 3.56 2.76
N SER A 142 -18.92 3.86 3.27
CA SER A 142 -19.60 3.03 4.28
C SER A 142 -20.03 1.69 3.69
N LEU A 143 -20.62 1.69 2.50
CA LEU A 143 -20.97 0.44 1.80
C LEU A 143 -19.71 -0.39 1.51
N ARG A 144 -18.62 0.25 1.09
CA ARG A 144 -17.35 -0.44 0.82
C ARG A 144 -16.79 -1.09 2.07
N HIS A 145 -16.84 -0.40 3.21
CA HIS A 145 -16.41 -0.99 4.49
C HIS A 145 -17.25 -2.21 4.87
N ILE A 146 -18.57 -2.15 4.67
CA ILE A 146 -19.47 -3.28 4.91
C ILE A 146 -19.16 -4.44 3.95
N ALA A 147 -18.94 -4.15 2.67
CA ALA A 147 -18.58 -5.15 1.66
C ALA A 147 -17.27 -5.86 2.02
N ASP A 148 -16.24 -5.12 2.43
CA ASP A 148 -14.97 -5.70 2.89
C ASP A 148 -15.19 -6.60 4.11
N LEU A 149 -15.99 -6.19 5.10
CA LEU A 149 -16.32 -7.03 6.26
C LEU A 149 -17.05 -8.32 5.86
N GLN A 150 -18.02 -8.23 4.93
CA GLN A 150 -18.76 -9.39 4.42
C GLN A 150 -17.82 -10.36 3.69
N TYR A 151 -16.97 -9.85 2.80
CA TYR A 151 -15.99 -10.64 2.07
C TYR A 151 -15.05 -11.38 3.03
N ILE A 152 -14.49 -10.69 4.03
CA ILE A 152 -13.56 -11.31 4.98
C ILE A 152 -14.24 -12.37 5.82
N LYS A 153 -15.48 -12.15 6.27
CA LYS A 153 -16.25 -13.16 7.02
C LYS A 153 -16.52 -14.41 6.18
N LYS A 154 -16.87 -14.23 4.91
CA LYS A 154 -17.09 -15.32 3.95
C LYS A 154 -15.81 -16.11 3.65
N ASN A 155 -14.66 -15.44 3.72
CA ASN A 155 -13.33 -15.99 3.40
C ASN A 155 -12.40 -16.04 4.62
N ILE A 156 -12.92 -16.35 5.80
CA ILE A 156 -12.17 -16.21 7.07
C ILE A 156 -10.97 -17.15 7.17
N ASP A 157 -11.02 -18.29 6.50
CA ASP A 157 -9.96 -19.30 6.50
C ASP A 157 -9.01 -19.17 5.31
N LYS A 158 -9.27 -18.24 4.37
CA LYS A 158 -8.34 -17.91 3.28
C LYS A 158 -6.99 -17.48 3.86
N ILE A 159 -5.91 -17.92 3.22
CA ILE A 159 -4.56 -17.39 3.49
C ILE A 159 -4.38 -16.14 2.63
N TYR A 160 -4.34 -14.99 3.27
CA TYR A 160 -4.17 -13.69 2.61
C TYR A 160 -2.71 -13.40 2.31
N ASP A 161 -2.43 -12.72 1.20
CA ASP A 161 -1.08 -12.22 0.94
C ASP A 161 -0.74 -11.06 1.88
N PHE A 162 0.55 -10.80 2.05
CA PHE A 162 1.03 -9.87 3.07
C PHE A 162 0.51 -8.44 2.84
N GLU A 163 0.44 -8.06 1.57
CA GLU A 163 0.03 -6.76 1.06
C GLU A 163 -1.49 -6.55 1.10
N GLU A 164 -2.26 -7.64 1.24
CA GLU A 164 -3.72 -7.61 1.30
C GLU A 164 -4.28 -7.32 2.70
N CYS A 165 -3.41 -7.27 3.71
CA CYS A 165 -3.76 -7.06 5.11
C CYS A 165 -3.52 -5.61 5.55
N ASP A 166 -4.07 -5.26 6.71
CA ASP A 166 -3.83 -4.00 7.38
C ASP A 166 -2.32 -3.81 7.62
N THR A 167 -1.84 -2.58 7.45
CA THR A 167 -0.41 -2.21 7.53
C THR A 167 0.09 -2.08 8.96
N ILE A 168 -0.30 -3.00 9.83
CA ILE A 168 0.21 -3.14 11.19
C ILE A 168 1.46 -4.03 11.21
N SER A 169 2.33 -3.84 12.21
CA SER A 169 3.53 -4.68 12.32
C SER A 169 3.19 -6.10 12.76
N ARG A 170 3.80 -7.09 12.12
CA ARG A 170 3.62 -8.52 12.47
C ARG A 170 4.72 -9.05 13.39
N TYR A 171 5.81 -8.29 13.56
CA TYR A 171 6.92 -8.68 14.41
C TYR A 171 6.71 -8.14 15.84
N PRO A 172 6.91 -8.94 16.91
CA PRO A 172 6.62 -8.51 18.27
C PRO A 172 7.48 -7.31 18.68
N GLY A 173 6.83 -6.31 19.29
CA GLY A 173 7.49 -5.08 19.79
C GLY A 173 7.81 -4.04 18.72
N SER A 174 7.59 -4.34 17.44
CA SER A 174 7.73 -3.37 16.36
C SER A 174 6.62 -2.32 16.39
N LYS A 175 7.00 -1.05 16.26
CA LYS A 175 6.08 0.10 16.35
C LYS A 175 5.26 0.33 15.06
N SER A 176 5.68 -0.20 13.92
CA SER A 176 4.98 0.00 12.65
C SER A 176 5.32 -1.08 11.61
N TYR A 177 4.54 -1.14 10.53
CA TYR A 177 4.85 -1.93 9.33
C TYR A 177 6.20 -1.57 8.71
N ARG A 178 6.62 -0.29 8.79
CA ARG A 178 7.96 0.09 8.34
C ARG A 178 9.06 -0.46 9.25
N SER A 179 8.82 -0.50 10.56
CA SER A 179 9.81 -1.00 11.52
C SER A 179 9.94 -2.53 11.47
N PHE A 180 8.86 -3.24 11.10
CA PHE A 180 8.86 -4.68 10.83
C PHE A 180 10.10 -5.10 10.02
N PHE A 181 10.31 -4.49 8.85
CA PHE A 181 11.41 -4.81 7.92
C PHE A 181 12.81 -4.54 8.47
N LYS A 182 12.94 -3.87 9.62
CA LYS A 182 14.22 -3.63 10.28
C LYS A 182 14.39 -4.49 11.52
N ASP A 183 13.34 -4.59 12.32
CA ASP A 183 13.40 -5.15 13.67
C ASP A 183 13.65 -6.66 13.64
N TYR A 184 12.96 -7.42 12.77
CA TYR A 184 13.21 -8.86 12.67
C TYR A 184 14.64 -9.16 12.18
N LYS A 185 15.15 -8.35 11.23
CA LYS A 185 16.51 -8.53 10.68
C LYS A 185 17.56 -8.30 11.75
N LYS A 186 17.41 -7.20 12.50
CA LYS A 186 18.30 -6.85 13.61
C LYS A 186 18.31 -7.95 14.68
N ASN A 187 17.13 -8.43 15.08
CA ASN A 187 17.03 -9.43 16.13
C ASN A 187 17.51 -10.82 15.69
N PHE A 188 17.29 -11.20 14.43
CA PHE A 188 17.88 -12.40 13.86
C PHE A 188 19.41 -12.33 13.98
N TRP A 189 20.04 -11.31 13.36
CA TRP A 189 21.50 -11.20 13.32
C TRP A 189 22.17 -10.94 14.67
N LYS A 190 21.43 -10.46 15.68
CA LYS A 190 21.95 -10.34 17.05
C LYS A 190 22.27 -11.70 17.69
N ASN A 191 21.53 -12.74 17.31
CA ASN A 191 21.61 -14.05 17.95
C ASN A 191 22.34 -15.09 17.09
N ILE A 192 22.64 -14.77 15.83
CA ILE A 192 23.35 -15.66 14.91
C ILE A 192 24.84 -15.35 14.91
N LYS A 193 25.65 -16.39 15.13
CA LYS A 193 27.09 -16.35 14.90
C LYS A 193 27.39 -16.79 13.48
N TYR A 194 28.29 -16.07 12.82
CA TYR A 194 28.82 -16.49 11.53
C TYR A 194 29.86 -17.60 11.77
N PRO A 195 29.85 -18.67 10.96
CA PRO A 195 30.94 -19.66 10.98
C PRO A 195 32.30 -19.00 10.73
N ASP A 196 33.37 -19.51 11.34
CA ASP A 196 34.69 -18.86 11.30
C ASP A 196 35.24 -18.71 9.87
N GLU A 197 34.99 -19.67 8.99
CA GLU A 197 35.43 -19.61 7.59
C GLU A 197 34.35 -19.07 6.63
N PHE A 198 33.35 -18.35 7.16
CA PHE A 198 32.36 -17.69 6.32
C PHE A 198 33.01 -16.54 5.54
N GLU A 199 32.94 -16.59 4.21
CA GLU A 199 33.48 -15.53 3.36
C GLU A 199 32.45 -14.41 3.20
N TYR A 200 32.73 -13.25 3.78
CA TYR A 200 31.90 -12.04 3.66
C TYR A 200 31.95 -11.46 2.25
N ARG A 201 30.90 -10.71 1.88
CA ARG A 201 30.90 -10.02 0.58
C ARG A 201 31.97 -8.94 0.54
N LYS A 202 32.45 -8.60 -0.66
CA LYS A 202 33.25 -7.39 -0.89
C LYS A 202 32.32 -6.22 -1.22
N ASP A 203 32.76 -4.98 -1.03
CA ASP A 203 31.89 -3.79 -1.12
C ASP A 203 31.11 -3.64 -2.43
N LYS A 204 31.63 -4.18 -3.53
CA LYS A 204 31.00 -4.11 -4.87
C LYS A 204 30.18 -5.35 -5.23
N ASP A 205 30.18 -6.38 -4.40
CA ASP A 205 29.46 -7.62 -4.68
C ASP A 205 27.98 -7.48 -4.34
N PHE A 206 27.14 -8.23 -5.07
CA PHE A 206 25.75 -8.40 -4.70
C PHE A 206 25.62 -8.99 -3.30
N TYR A 207 24.50 -8.73 -2.63
CA TYR A 207 24.25 -9.35 -1.34
C TYR A 207 23.93 -10.83 -1.52
N SER A 208 24.47 -11.65 -0.61
CA SER A 208 23.88 -12.96 -0.33
C SER A 208 22.61 -12.74 0.50
N SER A 209 21.63 -13.63 0.39
CA SER A 209 20.35 -13.49 1.10
C SER A 209 19.73 -14.82 1.53
N ILE A 210 18.87 -14.73 2.55
CA ILE A 210 17.88 -15.74 2.90
C ILE A 210 16.52 -15.10 2.67
N SER A 211 15.71 -15.70 1.80
CA SER A 211 14.31 -15.37 1.62
C SER A 211 13.48 -16.45 2.27
N ALA A 212 12.55 -16.10 3.13
CA ALA A 212 11.64 -17.06 3.75
C ALA A 212 10.20 -16.60 3.58
N LYS A 213 9.30 -17.57 3.38
CA LYS A 213 7.85 -17.36 3.41
C LYS A 213 7.24 -18.38 4.35
N PHE A 214 6.21 -18.00 5.08
CA PHE A 214 5.46 -18.93 5.92
C PHE A 214 4.02 -18.47 6.09
N THR A 215 3.16 -19.40 6.47
CA THR A 215 1.77 -19.11 6.85
C THR A 215 1.74 -18.77 8.33
N LEU A 216 1.26 -17.58 8.67
CA LEU A 216 0.90 -17.17 10.02
C LEU A 216 -0.62 -17.28 10.17
N HIS A 217 -1.07 -18.22 10.99
CA HIS A 217 -2.48 -18.46 11.26
C HIS A 217 -3.06 -17.40 12.20
N LYS A 218 -4.39 -17.24 12.16
CA LYS A 218 -5.15 -16.30 12.99
C LYS A 218 -4.99 -16.54 14.51
N ASP A 219 -4.59 -17.75 14.90
CA ASP A 219 -4.30 -18.14 16.29
C ASP A 219 -2.81 -17.96 16.67
N GLY A 220 -1.98 -17.45 15.76
CA GLY A 220 -0.54 -17.24 15.96
C GLY A 220 0.34 -18.45 15.66
N ARG A 221 -0.23 -19.60 15.27
CA ARG A 221 0.57 -20.75 14.80
C ARG A 221 1.26 -20.42 13.48
N VAL A 222 2.41 -21.07 13.27
CA VAL A 222 3.17 -20.98 12.01
C VAL A 222 3.20 -22.34 11.31
N SER A 223 2.93 -22.36 10.00
CA SER A 223 3.08 -23.52 9.13
C SER A 223 3.74 -23.14 7.80
N ASP A 224 3.99 -24.14 6.95
CA ASP A 224 4.40 -23.97 5.55
C ASP A 224 5.63 -23.08 5.38
N ILE A 225 6.63 -23.28 6.24
CA ILE A 225 7.89 -22.54 6.20
C ILE A 225 8.69 -22.99 4.99
N ASP A 226 8.84 -22.07 4.04
CA ASP A 226 9.61 -22.17 2.82
C ASP A 226 10.82 -21.23 2.92
N ILE A 227 12.02 -21.72 2.61
CA ILE A 227 13.26 -20.97 2.78
C ILE A 227 14.14 -21.18 1.55
N ASP A 228 14.39 -20.08 0.84
CA ASP A 228 15.37 -19.99 -0.23
C ASP A 228 16.61 -19.27 0.27
N LEU A 229 17.77 -19.81 -0.06
CA LEU A 229 19.05 -19.24 0.30
C LEU A 229 19.88 -19.03 -0.96
N THR A 230 20.53 -17.88 -1.06
CA THR A 230 21.45 -17.57 -2.15
C THR A 230 22.73 -16.99 -1.58
N PHE A 231 23.85 -17.69 -1.83
CA PHE A 231 25.19 -17.14 -1.62
C PHE A 231 25.80 -16.70 -2.94
N GLN A 232 26.40 -15.52 -2.95
CA GLN A 232 27.24 -15.09 -4.07
C GLN A 232 28.56 -15.88 -4.10
N ASN A 233 29.11 -16.17 -2.91
CA ASN A 233 30.30 -17.00 -2.78
C ASN A 233 29.91 -18.48 -2.69
N LYS A 234 30.31 -19.27 -3.70
CA LYS A 234 29.97 -20.70 -3.79
C LYS A 234 30.48 -21.52 -2.61
N LYS A 235 31.58 -21.12 -1.95
CA LYS A 235 32.11 -21.84 -0.78
C LYS A 235 31.18 -21.78 0.43
N ASN A 236 30.36 -20.73 0.55
CA ASN A 236 29.46 -20.57 1.68
C ASN A 236 28.26 -21.54 1.64
N TYR A 237 27.96 -22.19 0.50
CA TYR A 237 26.87 -23.18 0.44
C TYR A 237 27.08 -24.38 1.36
N LYS A 238 28.31 -24.63 1.84
CA LYS A 238 28.57 -25.61 2.91
C LYS A 238 27.85 -25.28 4.23
N TYR A 239 27.44 -24.02 4.43
CA TYR A 239 26.72 -23.54 5.61
C TYR A 239 25.20 -23.43 5.41
N SER A 240 24.66 -23.84 4.25
CA SER A 240 23.24 -23.69 3.94
C SER A 240 22.34 -24.30 5.01
N SER A 241 22.60 -25.55 5.43
CA SER A 241 21.80 -26.23 6.45
C SER A 241 21.80 -25.50 7.79
N TYR A 242 22.94 -24.91 8.19
CA TYR A 242 23.03 -24.12 9.41
C TYR A 242 22.10 -22.91 9.34
N PHE A 243 22.23 -22.07 8.31
CA PHE A 243 21.42 -20.86 8.18
C PHE A 243 19.92 -21.16 7.98
N ILE A 244 19.58 -22.21 7.22
CA ILE A 244 18.19 -22.65 7.04
C ILE A 244 17.58 -23.07 8.39
N ASN A 245 18.31 -23.85 9.20
CA ASN A 245 17.83 -24.30 10.51
C ASN A 245 17.68 -23.12 11.48
N GLU A 246 18.63 -22.21 11.50
CA GLU A 246 18.57 -20.99 12.32
C GLU A 246 17.40 -20.09 11.93
N THR A 247 17.16 -19.88 10.63
CA THR A 247 15.99 -19.14 10.14
C THR A 247 14.68 -19.84 10.51
N LYS A 248 14.57 -21.16 10.34
CA LYS A 248 13.39 -21.94 10.74
C LYS A 248 13.13 -21.86 12.24
N ASN A 249 14.17 -21.95 13.06
CA ASN A 249 14.09 -21.82 14.51
C ASN A 249 13.65 -20.43 14.93
N PHE A 250 14.22 -19.38 14.31
CA PHE A 250 13.82 -18.00 14.54
C PHE A 250 12.33 -17.78 14.24
N ILE A 251 11.86 -18.26 13.08
CA ILE A 251 10.45 -18.17 12.68
C ILE A 251 9.55 -18.86 13.70
N LYS A 252 9.86 -20.10 14.09
CA LYS A 252 9.03 -20.88 15.02
C LYS A 252 9.00 -20.33 16.45
N LYS A 253 10.12 -19.77 16.94
CA LYS A 253 10.22 -19.25 18.32
C LYS A 253 9.67 -17.82 18.45
N THR A 254 9.56 -17.09 17.35
CA THR A 254 9.03 -15.73 17.36
C THR A 254 7.53 -15.75 17.61
N LYS A 255 7.07 -14.98 18.62
CA LYS A 255 5.65 -14.75 18.88
C LYS A 255 5.12 -13.69 17.91
N TRP A 256 4.84 -14.09 16.68
CA TRP A 256 4.31 -13.21 15.64
C TRP A 256 2.94 -12.65 16.03
N VAL A 257 2.67 -11.43 15.59
CA VAL A 257 1.35 -10.80 15.72
C VAL A 257 0.55 -11.16 14.46
N PRO A 258 -0.57 -11.91 14.58
CA PRO A 258 -1.42 -12.26 13.44
C PRO A 258 -1.87 -11.03 12.65
N ALA A 259 -1.98 -11.19 11.34
CA ALA A 259 -2.45 -10.13 10.47
C ALA A 259 -3.93 -9.84 10.71
N LYS A 260 -4.32 -8.60 10.45
CA LYS A 260 -5.72 -8.19 10.43
C LYS A 260 -6.08 -7.68 9.05
N THR A 261 -7.34 -7.82 8.68
CA THR A 261 -7.95 -7.06 7.60
C THR A 261 -9.22 -6.45 8.13
N VAL A 262 -9.39 -5.13 7.96
CA VAL A 262 -10.55 -4.39 8.49
C VAL A 262 -10.79 -4.69 9.97
N GLY A 263 -9.71 -4.86 10.73
CA GLY A 263 -9.74 -5.18 12.16
C GLY A 263 -10.02 -6.65 12.52
N ILE A 264 -10.35 -7.51 11.56
CA ILE A 264 -10.58 -8.95 11.78
C ILE A 264 -9.27 -9.71 11.62
N THR A 265 -8.94 -10.57 12.57
CA THR A 265 -7.73 -11.42 12.52
C THR A 265 -7.89 -12.52 11.47
N VAL A 266 -6.89 -12.68 10.58
CA VAL A 266 -6.93 -13.61 9.45
C VAL A 266 -5.63 -14.42 9.33
N ASN A 267 -5.69 -15.53 8.59
CA ASN A 267 -4.49 -16.28 8.18
C ASN A 267 -3.74 -15.47 7.11
N SER A 268 -2.41 -15.46 7.12
CA SER A 268 -1.65 -14.67 6.14
C SER A 268 -0.29 -15.26 5.80
N ARG A 269 0.19 -15.00 4.58
CA ARG A 269 1.59 -15.24 4.22
C ARG A 269 2.45 -14.12 4.79
N VAL A 270 3.62 -14.50 5.30
CA VAL A 270 4.62 -13.56 5.82
C VAL A 270 5.94 -13.76 5.08
N PRO A 271 6.37 -12.77 4.28
CA PRO A 271 7.68 -12.77 3.65
C PRO A 271 8.74 -12.19 4.60
N LEU A 272 9.92 -12.80 4.62
CA LEU A 272 11.12 -12.31 5.28
C LEU A 272 12.29 -12.33 4.30
N THR A 273 13.14 -11.32 4.36
CA THR A 273 14.39 -11.28 3.60
C THR A 273 15.52 -10.81 4.49
N LEU A 274 16.47 -11.70 4.75
CA LEU A 274 17.67 -11.43 5.54
C LEU A 274 18.83 -11.30 4.57
N PHE A 275 19.55 -10.18 4.64
CA PHE A 275 20.79 -10.00 3.89
C PHE A 275 21.98 -10.33 4.79
N PHE A 276 22.91 -11.12 4.28
CA PHE A 276 24.20 -11.34 4.94
C PHE A 276 25.05 -10.07 4.89
N LYS A 277 26.03 -9.99 5.80
CA LYS A 277 26.99 -8.87 5.85
C LYS A 277 27.87 -8.79 4.60
#